data_AF-A0A1J8R689-F1
#
_entry.id   AF-A0A1J8R689-F1
#
_cell.length_a   1.000
_cell.length_b   1.000
_cell.length_c   1.000
_cell.angle_alpha   90.00
_cell.angle_beta   90.00
_cell.angle_gamma   90.00
#
_symmetry.space_group_name_H-M   'P 1'
#
loop_
_entity.id
_entity.type
_entity.pdbx_description
1 polymer ?
#
loop_
_entity_poly.entity_id
_entity_poly.type
_entity_poly.pdbx_seq_one_letter_code
_entity_poly.pdbx_strand_id
1 'polypeptide(L)'
;MSNYPLAPKNYTIENTWWKKQLVSVGGEDAIVGRQHLIGGTQTWKLMYVGNYATFQGVPPDPTDGKYIGIDSTRNVLVYSEIPGFFLLHSVNLDENIFVVRYANIEEDAQPRIGWQLQNGEDGSPVRITNVMIEGAEWKFS
;
A
#
# COMPACT_ATOMS: atom_id res chain seq x y z
N MET A 1 -22.01 -9.30 -8.76
CA MET A 1 -20.61 -9.75 -8.67
C MET A 1 -19.76 -8.49 -8.66
N SER A 2 -18.87 -8.27 -7.68
CA SER A 2 -18.03 -7.06 -7.69
C SER A 2 -16.89 -7.24 -8.69
N ASN A 3 -16.71 -6.26 -9.59
CA ASN A 3 -15.67 -6.24 -10.62
C ASN A 3 -14.27 -5.86 -10.07
N TYR A 4 -14.05 -5.96 -8.76
CA TYR A 4 -12.78 -5.58 -8.14
C TYR A 4 -11.80 -6.77 -8.13
N PRO A 5 -10.49 -6.53 -8.38
CA PRO A 5 -9.50 -7.61 -8.46
C PRO A 5 -9.23 -8.28 -7.12
N LEU A 6 -9.57 -7.63 -6.01
CA LEU A 6 -9.42 -8.14 -4.66
C LEU A 6 -10.65 -7.74 -3.82
N ALA A 7 -11.20 -8.67 -3.03
CA ALA A 7 -12.42 -8.43 -2.27
C ALA A 7 -12.21 -7.35 -1.18
N PRO A 8 -13.17 -6.43 -0.93
CA PRO A 8 -13.05 -5.46 0.15
C PRO A 8 -13.12 -6.15 1.53
N LYS A 9 -12.01 -6.15 2.28
CA LYS A 9 -11.90 -6.65 3.65
C LYS A 9 -10.58 -6.17 4.29
N ASN A 10 -10.26 -6.68 5.47
CA ASN A 10 -8.97 -6.43 6.11
C ASN A 10 -7.88 -7.33 5.53
N TYR A 11 -6.70 -6.76 5.31
CA TYR A 11 -5.51 -7.45 4.81
C TYR A 11 -4.27 -7.05 5.60
N THR A 12 -3.33 -7.98 5.74
CA THR A 12 -1.91 -7.63 5.85
C THR A 12 -1.33 -7.54 4.44
N ILE A 13 -0.32 -6.68 4.27
CA ILE A 13 0.32 -6.42 2.97
C ILE A 13 1.81 -6.66 3.12
N GLU A 14 2.33 -7.73 2.52
CA GLU A 14 3.73 -8.16 2.65
C GLU A 14 4.48 -7.95 1.35
N ASN A 15 5.73 -7.48 1.43
CA ASN A 15 6.61 -7.42 0.26
C ASN A 15 7.05 -8.82 -0.18
N THR A 16 6.99 -9.12 -1.48
CA THR A 16 7.36 -10.46 -1.98
C THR A 16 8.87 -10.67 -2.13
N TRP A 17 9.66 -9.61 -2.32
CA TRP A 17 11.13 -9.70 -2.41
C TRP A 17 11.75 -9.83 -1.02
N TRP A 18 11.43 -8.91 -0.13
CA TRP A 18 11.94 -8.90 1.24
C TRP A 18 10.91 -9.51 2.18
N LYS A 19 10.96 -10.83 2.30
CA LYS A 19 10.06 -11.62 3.14
C LYS A 19 9.94 -11.03 4.55
N LYS A 20 8.74 -11.11 5.11
CA LYS A 20 8.31 -10.58 6.41
C LYS A 20 8.22 -9.06 6.49
N GLN A 21 8.49 -8.31 5.42
CA GLN A 21 8.31 -6.86 5.44
C GLN A 21 6.84 -6.50 5.21
N LEU A 22 6.13 -6.22 6.30
CA LEU A 22 4.74 -5.81 6.29
C LEU A 22 4.62 -4.29 6.17
N VAL A 23 3.68 -3.81 5.34
CA VAL A 23 3.32 -2.40 5.27
C VAL A 23 2.77 -1.96 6.63
N SER A 24 3.40 -0.97 7.23
CA SER A 24 3.15 -0.50 8.59
C SER A 24 3.22 1.02 8.67
N VAL A 25 2.59 1.59 9.69
CA VAL A 25 2.84 2.98 10.10
C VAL A 25 4.19 3.04 10.84
N GLY A 26 5.06 3.93 10.41
CA GLY A 26 6.36 4.27 11.02
C GLY A 26 6.27 5.52 11.90
N GLY A 27 7.44 6.09 12.23
CA GLY A 27 7.49 7.41 12.88
C GLY A 27 7.04 8.52 11.93
N GLU A 28 6.57 9.64 12.49
CA GLU A 28 6.20 10.84 11.72
C GLU A 28 5.16 10.59 10.61
N ASP A 29 4.16 9.75 10.88
CA ASP A 29 3.12 9.35 9.92
C ASP A 29 3.68 8.68 8.63
N ALA A 30 4.94 8.24 8.59
CA ALA A 30 5.49 7.57 7.41
C ALA A 30 4.89 6.17 7.21
N ILE A 31 4.79 5.70 5.97
CA ILE A 31 4.49 4.30 5.66
C ILE A 31 5.80 3.57 5.36
N VAL A 32 6.03 2.46 6.07
CA VAL A 32 7.30 1.72 6.07
C VAL A 32 7.06 0.21 5.99
N GLY A 33 8.10 -0.55 5.64
CA GLY A 33 8.16 -1.99 5.86
C GLY A 33 8.61 -2.31 7.29
N ARG A 34 7.94 -3.24 7.96
CA ARG A 34 8.32 -3.76 9.28
C ARG A 34 8.36 -5.28 9.30
N GLN A 35 9.40 -5.84 9.92
CA GLN A 35 9.60 -7.29 10.10
C GLN A 35 8.85 -7.85 11.32
N HIS A 36 8.53 -7.00 12.28
CA HIS A 36 7.88 -7.39 13.54
C HIS A 36 6.50 -6.74 13.64
N LEU A 37 5.54 -7.47 14.21
CA LEU A 37 4.20 -6.96 14.52
C LEU A 37 4.28 -5.92 15.63
N ILE A 38 4.23 -4.64 15.28
CA ILE A 38 4.17 -3.53 16.24
C ILE A 38 2.70 -3.08 16.36
N GLY A 39 1.88 -3.93 16.96
CA GLY A 39 0.45 -3.66 17.20
C GLY A 39 -0.41 -3.53 15.94
N GLY A 40 -1.60 -2.93 16.06
CA GLY A 40 -2.61 -2.83 14.98
C GLY A 40 -2.23 -1.95 13.78
N THR A 41 -0.97 -1.52 13.64
CA THR A 41 -0.51 -0.63 12.56
C THR A 41 -0.21 -1.36 11.24
N GLN A 42 -0.48 -2.67 11.15
CA GLN A 42 -0.15 -3.54 10.01
C GLN A 42 -1.37 -4.21 9.35
N THR A 43 -2.57 -3.90 9.84
CA THR A 43 -3.82 -4.36 9.21
C THR A 43 -4.47 -3.19 8.49
N TRP A 44 -4.79 -3.39 7.21
CA TRP A 44 -5.36 -2.38 6.34
C TRP A 44 -6.72 -2.84 5.84
N LYS A 45 -7.75 -2.04 6.08
CA LYS A 45 -9.08 -2.25 5.52
C LYS A 45 -9.08 -1.73 4.08
N LEU A 46 -9.11 -2.66 3.14
CA LEU A 46 -9.26 -2.37 1.71
C LEU A 46 -10.71 -2.01 1.41
N MET A 47 -10.91 -0.82 0.85
CA MET A 47 -12.20 -0.33 0.35
C MET A 47 -12.02 0.26 -1.04
N TYR A 48 -13.11 0.43 -1.79
CA TYR A 48 -13.09 1.03 -3.11
C TYR A 48 -13.96 2.27 -3.19
N VAL A 49 -13.44 3.30 -3.85
CA VAL A 49 -14.18 4.50 -4.27
C VAL A 49 -14.17 4.52 -5.80
N GLY A 50 -15.30 4.18 -6.42
CA GLY A 50 -15.34 3.87 -7.85
C GLY A 50 -14.43 2.66 -8.15
N ASN A 51 -13.48 2.81 -9.07
CA ASN A 51 -12.52 1.75 -9.43
C ASN A 51 -11.21 1.80 -8.64
N TYR A 52 -11.08 2.72 -7.68
CA TYR A 52 -9.83 2.96 -6.98
C TYR A 52 -9.83 2.34 -5.58
N ALA A 53 -8.77 1.60 -5.27
CA ALA A 53 -8.51 1.05 -3.96
C ALA A 53 -8.06 2.15 -3.00
N THR A 54 -8.52 2.04 -1.75
CA THR A 54 -8.13 2.86 -0.61
C THR A 54 -7.82 1.94 0.56
N PHE A 55 -6.86 2.33 1.40
CA PHE A 55 -6.39 1.51 2.53
C PHE A 55 -6.53 2.30 3.81
N GLN A 56 -7.54 1.96 4.60
CA GLN A 56 -7.75 2.56 5.92
C GLN A 56 -6.97 1.76 6.97
N GLY A 57 -6.23 2.45 7.83
CA GLY A 57 -5.61 1.79 8.99
C GLY A 57 -6.71 1.20 9.88
N VAL A 58 -6.54 -0.05 10.33
CA VAL A 58 -7.45 -0.66 11.30
C VAL A 58 -6.86 -0.44 12.70
N PRO A 59 -7.39 0.49 13.50
CA PRO A 59 -6.80 0.80 14.79
C PRO A 59 -6.89 -0.37 15.79
N PRO A 60 -5.97 -0.42 16.77
CA PRO A 60 -6.26 -0.90 18.11
C PRO A 60 -6.85 0.18 19.06
N ASP A 61 -6.81 1.48 18.69
CA ASP A 61 -7.26 2.64 19.50
C ASP A 61 -7.87 3.78 18.62
N PRO A 62 -8.74 4.67 19.13
CA PRO A 62 -9.88 5.30 18.44
C PRO A 62 -9.57 6.41 17.42
N THR A 63 -8.36 6.49 16.84
CA THR A 63 -8.14 7.31 15.64
C THR A 63 -8.74 6.62 14.42
N ASP A 64 -10.07 6.54 14.43
CA ASP A 64 -10.89 6.21 13.27
C ASP A 64 -10.48 7.10 12.09
N GLY A 65 -10.29 6.50 10.91
CA GLY A 65 -10.34 7.28 9.67
C GLY A 65 -9.03 7.79 9.09
N LYS A 66 -7.86 7.30 9.52
CA LYS A 66 -6.61 7.55 8.75
C LYS A 66 -6.35 6.45 7.72
N TYR A 67 -5.71 6.84 6.63
CA TYR A 67 -5.50 6.06 5.42
C TYR A 67 -4.03 6.08 5.01
N ILE A 68 -3.66 5.15 4.13
CA ILE A 68 -2.48 5.34 3.29
C ILE A 68 -2.82 6.41 2.25
N GLY A 69 -2.24 7.59 2.46
CA GLY A 69 -2.23 8.73 1.57
C GLY A 69 -0.90 8.88 0.84
N ILE A 70 -0.78 9.97 0.09
CA ILE A 70 0.46 10.37 -0.55
C ILE A 70 0.76 11.81 -0.13
N ASP A 71 2.03 12.10 0.10
CA ASP A 71 2.49 13.43 0.46
C ASP A 71 2.29 14.45 -0.68
N SER A 72 2.49 15.73 -0.37
CA SER A 72 2.37 16.82 -1.34
C SER A 72 3.38 16.73 -2.49
N THR A 73 4.50 16.02 -2.30
CA THR A 73 5.49 15.79 -3.36
C THR A 73 5.13 14.62 -4.28
N ARG A 74 4.09 13.85 -3.95
CA ARG A 74 3.62 12.65 -4.67
C ARG A 74 4.63 11.50 -4.74
N ASN A 75 5.65 11.50 -3.87
CA ASN A 75 6.74 10.51 -3.90
C ASN A 75 6.73 9.58 -2.69
N VAL A 76 6.04 9.94 -1.62
CA VAL A 76 6.10 9.22 -0.34
C VAL A 76 4.69 8.87 0.13
N LEU A 77 4.52 7.65 0.62
CA LEU A 77 3.30 7.23 1.28
C LEU A 77 3.26 7.73 2.73
N VAL A 78 2.11 8.25 3.14
CA VAL A 78 1.90 8.87 4.46
C VAL A 78 0.61 8.36 5.10
N TYR A 79 0.55 8.37 6.43
CA TYR A 79 -0.61 8.02 7.23
C TYR A 79 -1.45 9.29 7.49
N SER A 80 -2.49 9.48 6.68
CA SER A 80 -3.19 10.76 6.53
C SER A 80 -4.71 10.61 6.64
N GLU A 81 -5.41 11.69 6.99
CA GLU A 81 -6.88 11.75 6.92
C GLU A 81 -7.40 11.73 5.47
N ILE A 82 -6.54 12.07 4.50
CA ILE A 82 -6.87 12.06 3.08
C ILE A 82 -6.39 10.74 2.46
N PRO A 83 -7.30 9.91 1.90
CA PRO A 83 -6.92 8.66 1.27
C PRO A 83 -6.15 8.88 -0.03
N GLY A 84 -5.14 8.06 -0.26
CA GLY A 84 -4.58 7.85 -1.58
C GLY A 84 -5.49 6.95 -2.41
N PHE A 85 -5.57 7.21 -3.70
CA PHE A 85 -6.32 6.40 -4.65
C PHE A 85 -5.34 5.53 -5.46
N PHE A 86 -5.59 4.22 -5.45
CA PHE A 86 -4.67 3.26 -6.04
C PHE A 86 -5.36 2.31 -7.02
N LEU A 87 -4.59 1.79 -7.96
CA LEU A 87 -4.99 0.71 -8.87
C LEU A 87 -4.22 -0.54 -8.50
N LEU A 88 -4.93 -1.66 -8.35
CA LEU A 88 -4.31 -2.97 -8.11
C LEU A 88 -4.11 -3.67 -9.45
N HIS A 89 -2.85 -3.86 -9.84
CA HIS A 89 -2.50 -4.63 -11.03
C HIS A 89 -2.06 -6.02 -10.58
N SER A 90 -2.80 -7.06 -10.97
CA SER A 90 -2.48 -8.43 -10.59
C SER A 90 -1.18 -8.89 -11.23
N VAL A 91 -0.31 -9.49 -10.41
CA VAL A 91 0.83 -10.29 -10.86
C VAL A 91 0.47 -11.78 -10.77
N ASN A 92 -0.11 -12.20 -9.66
CA ASN A 92 -0.59 -13.56 -9.43
C ASN A 92 -1.89 -13.51 -8.60
N LEU A 93 -3.04 -13.77 -9.25
CA LEU A 93 -4.35 -13.73 -8.59
C LEU A 93 -4.53 -14.84 -7.56
N ASP A 94 -3.99 -16.03 -7.82
CA ASP A 94 -4.16 -17.20 -6.95
C ASP A 94 -3.47 -16.98 -5.58
N GLU A 95 -2.38 -16.21 -5.59
CA GLU A 95 -1.62 -15.86 -4.39
C GLU A 95 -1.94 -14.45 -3.85
N ASN A 96 -2.89 -13.73 -4.46
CA ASN A 96 -3.21 -12.33 -4.18
C ASN A 96 -1.97 -11.42 -4.21
N ILE A 97 -1.13 -11.54 -5.23
CA ILE A 97 0.05 -10.70 -5.44
C ILE A 97 -0.26 -9.61 -6.46
N PHE A 98 -0.04 -8.36 -6.06
CA PHE A 98 -0.34 -7.18 -6.86
C PHE A 98 0.81 -6.18 -6.85
N VAL A 99 0.90 -5.40 -7.92
CA VAL A 99 1.56 -4.11 -7.92
C VAL A 99 0.51 -3.04 -7.59
N VAL A 100 0.80 -2.22 -6.57
CA VAL A 100 -0.09 -1.12 -6.14
C VAL A 100 0.34 0.16 -6.83
N ARG A 101 -0.42 0.60 -7.83
CA ARG A 101 -0.09 1.79 -8.63
C ARG A 101 -0.86 3.00 -8.11
N TYR A 102 -0.21 4.16 -8.13
CA TYR A 102 -0.92 5.41 -7.86
C TYR A 102 -1.86 5.74 -9.02
N ALA A 103 -3.11 6.09 -8.72
CA ALA A 103 -4.07 6.59 -9.70
C ALA A 103 -3.79 8.06 -10.00
N ASN A 104 -2.83 8.34 -10.88
CA ASN A 104 -2.65 9.70 -11.41
C ASN A 104 -3.62 9.90 -12.59
N ILE A 105 -4.54 10.84 -12.46
CA ILE A 105 -5.67 11.05 -13.39
C ILE A 105 -5.22 11.68 -14.72
N GLU A 106 -3.98 12.16 -14.84
CA GLU A 106 -3.62 13.10 -15.91
C GLU A 106 -2.87 12.54 -17.13
N GLU A 107 -2.22 11.38 -17.15
CA GLU A 107 -1.43 11.02 -18.36
C GLU A 107 -1.24 9.52 -18.62
N ASP A 108 -1.72 9.07 -19.78
CA ASP A 108 -1.47 7.77 -20.44
C ASP A 108 0.01 7.52 -20.85
N ALA A 109 0.94 8.38 -20.42
CA ALA A 109 2.33 8.38 -20.85
C ALA A 109 3.37 8.23 -19.73
N GLN A 110 2.98 8.20 -18.44
CA GLN A 110 3.96 8.11 -17.36
C GLN A 110 4.27 6.65 -16.97
N PRO A 111 5.55 6.34 -16.66
CA PRO A 111 6.02 4.99 -16.38
C PRO A 111 5.20 4.37 -15.27
N ARG A 112 5.20 3.04 -15.23
CA ARG A 112 4.46 2.22 -14.28
C ARG A 112 4.84 2.60 -12.84
N ILE A 113 4.29 3.67 -12.26
CA ILE A 113 4.65 4.12 -10.90
C ILE A 113 3.71 3.52 -9.86
N GLY A 114 4.27 3.16 -8.71
CA GLY A 114 3.57 2.45 -7.66
C GLY A 114 4.46 2.25 -6.44
N TRP A 115 3.92 1.49 -5.50
CA TRP A 115 4.56 1.26 -4.21
C TRP A 115 5.80 0.38 -4.38
N GLN A 116 6.90 0.84 -3.81
CA GLN A 116 8.13 0.07 -3.71
C GLN A 116 8.68 0.21 -2.30
N LEU A 117 9.05 -0.90 -1.68
CA LEU A 117 9.89 -0.85 -0.49
C LEU A 117 11.30 -0.47 -0.91
N GLN A 118 11.91 0.52 -0.26
CA GLN A 118 13.21 1.04 -0.71
C GLN A 118 14.34 -0.01 -0.56
N ASN A 119 14.32 -0.78 0.52
CA ASN A 119 15.26 -1.87 0.80
C ASN A 119 14.68 -2.86 1.84
N GLY A 120 15.42 -3.93 2.14
CA GLY A 120 14.99 -4.94 3.11
C GLY A 120 15.22 -4.62 4.59
N GLU A 121 15.63 -3.40 4.94
CA GLU A 121 15.88 -3.00 6.34
C GLU A 121 14.56 -2.78 7.09
N ASP A 122 14.53 -3.06 8.40
CA ASP A 122 13.34 -2.80 9.22
C ASP A 122 13.12 -1.28 9.38
N GLY A 123 11.92 -0.81 9.06
CA GLY A 123 11.59 0.62 9.01
C GLY A 123 11.91 1.29 7.69
N SER A 124 12.29 0.53 6.65
CA SER A 124 12.53 1.07 5.31
C SER A 124 11.26 1.71 4.73
N PRO A 125 11.34 2.91 4.14
CA PRO A 125 10.15 3.60 3.64
C PRO A 125 9.55 2.91 2.40
N VAL A 126 8.22 2.98 2.30
CA VAL A 126 7.50 2.65 1.07
C VAL A 126 7.33 3.92 0.24
N ARG A 127 7.93 3.93 -0.95
CA ARG A 127 7.95 5.09 -1.85
C ARG A 127 7.10 4.85 -3.09
N ILE A 128 6.71 5.94 -3.75
CA ILE A 128 6.16 5.89 -5.11
C ILE A 128 7.32 6.00 -6.09
N THR A 129 7.53 4.96 -6.90
CA THR A 129 8.59 4.90 -7.92
C THR A 129 8.19 3.96 -9.05
N ASN A 130 9.04 3.82 -10.07
CA ASN A 130 8.82 2.92 -11.20
C ASN A 130 8.82 1.45 -10.75
N VAL A 131 7.72 0.73 -10.97
CA VAL A 131 7.42 -0.65 -10.50
C VAL A 131 8.09 -1.76 -11.31
N MET A 132 8.94 -1.40 -12.28
CA MET A 132 9.76 -2.38 -13.02
C MET A 132 10.99 -2.86 -12.22
N ILE A 133 11.05 -2.56 -10.93
CA ILE A 133 12.21 -2.78 -10.06
C ILE A 133 11.84 -3.68 -8.88
N GLU A 134 12.87 -4.27 -8.27
CA GLU A 134 12.74 -5.09 -7.07
C GLU A 134 11.97 -4.38 -5.95
N GLY A 135 11.11 -5.13 -5.27
CA GLY A 135 10.36 -4.61 -4.12
C GLY A 135 9.02 -3.97 -4.44
N ALA A 136 8.52 -4.08 -5.68
CA ALA A 136 7.26 -3.45 -6.09
C ALA A 136 6.01 -4.36 -6.03
N GLU A 137 6.17 -5.67 -5.82
CA GLU A 137 5.01 -6.57 -5.65
C GLU A 137 4.72 -6.85 -4.18
N TRP A 138 3.43 -6.94 -3.92
CA TRP A 138 2.87 -7.01 -2.59
C TRP A 138 1.84 -8.12 -2.52
N LYS A 139 2.00 -9.00 -1.53
CA LYS A 139 1.07 -10.07 -1.23
C LYS A 139 0.04 -9.60 -0.21
N PHE A 140 -1.23 -9.84 -0.50
CA PHE A 140 -2.35 -9.49 0.36
C PHE A 140 -2.88 -10.76 1.06
N SER A 141 -2.86 -10.79 2.40
CA SER A 141 -3.30 -11.94 3.20
C SER A 141 -4.43 -11.58 4.18
#